data_AF-A0A6P7G7R3-F1
#
_entry.id   AF-A0A6P7G7R3-F1
#
_cell.length_a   1.000
_cell.length_b   1.000
_cell.length_c   1.000
_cell.angle_alpha   90.00
_cell.angle_beta   90.00
_cell.angle_gamma   90.00
#
_symmetry.space_group_name_H-M   'P 1'
#
loop_
_entity.id
_entity.type
_entity.pdbx_description
1 polymer ?
#
loop_
_entity_poly.entity_id
_entity_poly.type
_entity_poly.pdbx_seq_one_letter_code
_entity_poly.pdbx_strand_id
1 'polypeptide(L)'
;MAEQYFDTHNNDEHPDVRVVELKHLREQYYENEIDVGLDMTSIRTLMLLDKTLNQMTLFPQEYNAEDNDQSLQRLSLAHERMHSMPKILLEEVAPTVKILDISHNEFEKLDFLEQFQELTTLICDHNDITSNQNLPFLPKLELLWMNNCKILDLYRWVYRLSSSCPNLKYLSLMGNPGLPFYTNGGSNAEQMRYRLFLLSLFPKLVHLDDKPVTEDERKKSRKLYQKDVLELIATKAQQTMPDYMRRMSQRMSQQMAVMLSCVGTSNSETETKNFIV
;
A
#
# COMPACT_ATOMS: atom_id res chain seq x y z
N MET A 1 -55.63 6.04 62.00
CA MET A 1 -55.94 4.83 61.19
C MET A 1 -54.68 4.55 60.37
N ALA A 2 -53.85 3.60 60.80
CA ALA A 2 -53.77 2.23 60.25
C ALA A 2 -53.14 2.23 58.84
N GLU A 3 -51.87 1.82 58.71
CA GLU A 3 -51.43 0.46 58.32
C GLU A 3 -51.76 0.12 56.85
N GLN A 4 -50.75 0.06 55.98
CA GLN A 4 -50.13 -1.16 55.40
C GLN A 4 -50.99 -1.86 54.32
N TYR A 5 -50.43 -2.05 53.11
CA TYR A 5 -50.09 -3.36 52.50
C TYR A 5 -49.83 -3.27 50.96
N PHE A 6 -48.57 -3.55 50.60
CA PHE A 6 -48.01 -4.37 49.50
C PHE A 6 -48.63 -4.51 48.08
N ASP A 7 -47.71 -4.32 47.10
CA ASP A 7 -47.38 -5.11 45.87
C ASP A 7 -48.43 -5.35 44.77
N THR A 8 -48.17 -5.08 43.47
CA THR A 8 -47.21 -5.81 42.61
C THR A 8 -46.93 -5.12 41.24
N HIS A 9 -45.65 -5.12 40.82
CA HIS A 9 -45.08 -5.34 39.47
C HIS A 9 -45.62 -4.60 38.21
N ASN A 10 -44.83 -3.70 37.61
CA ASN A 10 -43.94 -3.97 36.44
C ASN A 10 -43.52 -2.68 35.68
N ASN A 11 -42.19 -2.58 35.49
CA ASN A 11 -41.40 -2.10 34.34
C ASN A 11 -41.31 -0.61 33.92
N ASP A 12 -40.04 -0.22 33.87
CA ASP A 12 -39.31 0.66 32.94
C ASP A 12 -39.15 2.16 33.26
N GLU A 13 -37.94 2.44 33.75
CA GLU A 13 -37.27 3.72 33.94
C GLU A 13 -36.76 4.30 32.59
N HIS A 14 -36.80 5.62 32.44
CA HIS A 14 -35.60 6.42 32.11
C HIS A 14 -35.84 7.93 32.35
N PRO A 15 -34.89 8.66 32.98
CA PRO A 15 -35.06 10.07 33.34
C PRO A 15 -34.42 11.06 32.35
N ASP A 16 -34.92 12.30 32.42
CA ASP A 16 -34.61 13.51 31.66
C ASP A 16 -33.13 13.90 31.53
N VAL A 17 -32.76 14.32 30.32
CA VAL A 17 -31.49 14.94 29.94
C VAL A 17 -31.55 16.47 30.19
N ARG A 18 -30.64 17.00 31.01
CA ARG A 18 -30.32 18.45 31.05
C ARG A 18 -29.01 18.72 30.31
N VAL A 19 -29.09 19.56 29.27
CA VAL A 19 -27.95 20.06 28.49
C VAL A 19 -27.17 21.10 29.32
N VAL A 20 -25.84 20.95 29.41
CA VAL A 20 -24.93 21.94 30.00
C VAL A 20 -23.93 22.40 28.92
N GLU A 21 -23.92 23.71 28.62
CA GLU A 21 -23.05 24.34 27.62
C GLU A 21 -21.58 24.43 28.07
N LEU A 22 -20.67 23.97 27.22
CA LEU A 22 -19.20 23.87 27.38
C LEU A 22 -18.43 25.22 27.39
N LYS A 23 -19.05 26.35 27.74
CA LYS A 23 -18.38 27.67 27.68
C LYS A 23 -17.60 28.05 28.94
N HIS A 24 -17.73 27.30 30.04
CA HIS A 24 -17.12 27.67 31.33
C HIS A 24 -15.80 26.93 31.65
N LEU A 25 -15.31 26.05 30.77
CA LEU A 25 -14.05 25.33 30.97
C LEU A 25 -12.83 26.03 30.36
N ARG A 26 -13.02 27.16 29.67
CA ARG A 26 -11.95 27.86 28.95
C ARG A 26 -11.18 28.88 29.81
N GLU A 27 -11.70 29.28 30.97
CA GLU A 27 -11.18 30.45 31.70
C GLU A 27 -10.36 30.14 32.96
N GLN A 28 -10.13 28.87 33.31
CA GLN A 28 -9.38 28.52 34.54
C GLN A 28 -7.91 28.13 34.34
N TYR A 29 -7.39 28.10 33.11
CA TYR A 29 -6.03 27.61 32.83
C TYR A 29 -5.08 28.61 32.15
N TYR A 30 -5.43 29.91 32.13
CA TYR A 30 -4.56 30.97 31.61
C TYR A 30 -4.02 31.89 32.72
N GLU A 31 -3.43 31.32 33.77
CA GLU A 31 -2.36 32.02 34.51
C GLU A 31 -1.38 30.98 35.04
N ASN A 32 -0.27 30.83 34.33
CA ASN A 32 1.10 30.65 34.84
C ASN A 32 2.03 30.31 33.67
N GLU A 33 2.88 31.27 33.30
CA GLU A 33 3.99 31.08 32.37
C GLU A 33 5.00 30.08 32.92
N ILE A 34 5.22 28.96 32.21
CA ILE A 34 6.50 28.23 32.19
C ILE A 34 6.73 27.72 30.76
N ASP A 35 7.86 28.15 30.20
CA ASP A 35 8.53 27.68 28.99
C ASP A 35 8.85 26.17 29.05
N VAL A 36 8.89 25.50 27.90
CA VAL A 36 9.11 24.05 27.65
C VAL A 36 8.04 23.06 28.16
N GLY A 37 7.23 22.54 27.23
CA GLY A 37 6.48 21.31 27.48
C GLY A 37 5.34 21.09 26.49
N LEU A 38 5.45 20.06 25.64
CA LEU A 38 4.30 19.47 24.95
C LEU A 38 3.21 19.22 25.99
N ASP A 39 2.10 19.92 25.85
CA ASP A 39 0.99 19.90 26.79
C ASP A 39 0.50 18.46 26.96
N MET A 40 0.80 17.83 28.11
CA MET A 40 0.39 16.46 28.48
C MET A 40 -1.13 16.30 28.44
N THR A 41 -1.86 17.41 28.49
CA THR A 41 -3.30 17.47 28.30
C THR A 41 -3.67 17.10 26.87
N SER A 42 -2.90 17.50 25.86
CA SER A 42 -3.23 17.21 24.45
C SER A 42 -3.04 15.75 24.08
N ILE A 43 -2.00 15.06 24.56
CA ILE A 43 -1.77 13.64 24.24
C ILE A 43 -2.76 12.74 24.98
N ARG A 44 -3.01 13.03 26.27
CA ARG A 44 -4.03 12.33 27.04
C ARG A 44 -5.42 12.57 26.44
N THR A 45 -5.70 13.78 25.99
CA THR A 45 -6.97 14.12 25.32
C THR A 45 -7.05 13.52 23.92
N LEU A 46 -5.96 13.35 23.17
CA LEU A 46 -5.95 12.60 21.91
C LEU A 46 -6.21 11.10 22.13
N MET A 47 -5.56 10.49 23.14
CA MET A 47 -5.84 9.10 23.55
C MET A 47 -7.27 8.90 24.08
N LEU A 48 -7.85 9.90 24.76
CA LEU A 48 -9.24 9.89 25.24
C LEU A 48 -10.25 10.27 24.15
N LEU A 49 -9.86 11.11 23.18
CA LEU A 49 -10.63 11.43 21.98
C LEU A 49 -10.76 10.20 21.10
N ASP A 50 -9.74 9.37 20.98
CA ASP A 50 -9.81 8.12 20.23
C ASP A 50 -10.82 7.13 20.85
N LYS A 51 -10.92 7.11 22.18
CA LYS A 51 -11.99 6.37 22.89
C LYS A 51 -13.40 6.93 22.66
N THR A 52 -13.55 8.22 22.32
CA THR A 52 -14.86 8.88 22.13
C THR A 52 -15.26 9.05 20.67
N LEU A 53 -14.30 9.20 19.74
CA LEU A 53 -14.51 9.25 18.29
C LEU A 53 -14.91 7.90 17.70
N ASN A 54 -14.53 6.79 18.34
CA ASN A 54 -15.05 5.46 18.03
C ASN A 54 -16.57 5.32 18.20
N GLN A 55 -17.27 6.31 18.81
CA GLN A 55 -18.73 6.35 18.84
C GLN A 55 -19.38 7.10 17.65
N MET A 56 -18.60 7.75 16.76
CA MET A 56 -19.18 8.65 15.73
C MET A 56 -18.78 8.38 14.27
N THR A 57 -18.05 7.33 13.93
CA THR A 57 -17.75 7.01 12.51
C THR A 57 -18.72 5.98 11.92
N LEU A 58 -19.56 6.49 11.01
CA LEU A 58 -20.43 5.87 10.00
C LEU A 58 -20.07 4.45 9.47
N PHE A 59 -20.11 3.40 10.29
CA PHE A 59 -20.48 2.02 9.92
C PHE A 59 -20.90 1.29 11.21
N PRO A 60 -22.17 0.91 11.40
CA PRO A 60 -22.56 0.16 12.58
C PRO A 60 -22.10 -1.29 12.42
N GLN A 61 -20.98 -1.65 13.05
CA GLN A 61 -20.67 -3.05 13.33
C GLN A 61 -20.89 -3.30 14.82
N GLU A 62 -21.69 -4.33 15.09
CA GLU A 62 -22.13 -4.73 16.43
C GLU A 62 -20.92 -5.03 17.32
N TYR A 63 -20.84 -4.32 18.44
CA TYR A 63 -19.75 -4.41 19.43
C TYR A 63 -19.72 -5.79 20.09
N ASN A 64 -18.73 -6.61 19.71
CA ASN A 64 -18.31 -7.79 20.46
C ASN A 64 -17.07 -7.43 21.29
N ALA A 65 -17.04 -7.81 22.56
CA ALA A 65 -16.01 -7.42 23.54
C ALA A 65 -14.57 -7.94 23.27
N GLU A 66 -14.32 -8.60 22.13
CA GLU A 66 -12.99 -9.00 21.66
C GLU A 66 -12.28 -7.91 20.82
N ASP A 67 -12.95 -6.80 20.49
CA ASP A 67 -12.50 -5.78 19.53
C ASP A 67 -11.60 -4.67 20.11
N ASN A 68 -11.30 -4.72 21.41
CA ASN A 68 -10.46 -3.69 22.06
C ASN A 68 -9.01 -3.69 21.53
N ASP A 69 -8.49 -4.83 21.05
CA ASP A 69 -7.12 -4.93 20.51
C ASP A 69 -6.99 -4.36 19.09
N GLN A 70 -8.06 -4.37 18.29
CA GLN A 70 -8.02 -3.81 16.94
C GLN A 70 -8.00 -2.28 16.94
N SER A 71 -8.68 -1.65 17.90
CA SER A 71 -8.70 -0.19 18.05
C SER A 71 -7.32 0.40 18.39
N LEU A 72 -6.53 -0.30 19.22
CA LEU A 72 -5.18 0.13 19.62
C LEU A 72 -4.13 -0.01 18.52
N GLN A 73 -4.45 -0.72 17.43
CA GLN A 73 -3.54 -0.97 16.31
C GLN A 73 -3.76 0.01 15.15
N ARG A 74 -4.74 0.91 15.26
CA ARG A 74 -5.02 1.96 14.27
C ARG A 74 -4.70 3.33 14.85
N LEU A 75 -3.87 4.08 14.14
CA LEU A 75 -3.55 5.46 14.47
C LEU A 75 -3.94 6.36 13.29
N SER A 76 -4.88 7.27 13.51
CA SER A 76 -5.25 8.30 12.54
C SER A 76 -4.77 9.67 13.01
N LEU A 77 -4.01 10.34 12.16
CA LEU A 77 -3.49 11.70 12.33
C LEU A 77 -3.83 12.54 11.08
N ALA A 78 -4.92 12.19 10.40
CA ALA A 78 -5.31 12.85 9.17
C ALA A 78 -5.84 14.27 9.43
N HIS A 79 -5.62 15.19 8.48
CA HIS A 79 -6.10 16.59 8.53
C HIS A 79 -5.49 17.47 9.64
N GLU A 80 -4.36 17.08 10.22
CA GLU A 80 -3.71 17.78 11.33
C GLU A 80 -2.68 18.82 10.89
N ARG A 81 -2.47 19.00 9.58
CA ARG A 81 -1.43 19.88 8.99
C ARG A 81 -0.02 19.57 9.53
N MET A 82 0.27 18.29 9.72
CA MET A 82 1.53 17.83 10.27
C MET A 82 2.61 17.78 9.19
N HIS A 83 3.80 18.31 9.50
CA HIS A 83 4.99 18.21 8.65
C HIS A 83 6.03 17.23 9.23
N SER A 84 5.87 16.80 10.47
CA SER A 84 6.74 15.82 11.14
C SER A 84 5.99 15.00 12.19
N MET A 85 6.45 13.78 12.45
CA MET A 85 5.85 12.88 13.44
C MET A 85 6.37 13.21 14.85
N PRO A 86 5.50 13.42 15.85
CA PRO A 86 5.90 13.62 17.24
C PRO A 86 6.70 12.42 17.77
N LYS A 87 7.85 12.69 18.40
CA LYS A 87 8.74 11.65 18.93
C LYS A 87 8.07 10.70 19.93
N ILE A 88 7.18 11.25 20.76
CA ILE A 88 6.42 10.46 21.73
C ILE A 88 5.56 9.38 21.06
N LEU A 89 4.98 9.66 19.88
CA LEU A 89 4.23 8.67 19.13
C LEU A 89 5.15 7.60 18.53
N LEU A 90 6.37 7.97 18.15
CA LEU A 90 7.38 7.02 17.63
C LEU A 90 7.88 6.07 18.72
N GLU A 91 8.00 6.54 19.95
CA GLU A 91 8.53 5.75 21.06
C GLU A 91 7.45 4.85 21.69
N GLU A 92 6.25 5.39 21.92
CA GLU A 92 5.22 4.70 22.70
C GLU A 92 4.18 3.96 21.85
N VAL A 93 3.87 4.46 20.65
CA VAL A 93 2.70 4.01 19.87
C VAL A 93 3.11 3.28 18.59
N ALA A 94 4.13 3.77 17.87
CA ALA A 94 4.56 3.21 16.59
C ALA A 94 4.84 1.69 16.61
N PRO A 95 5.44 1.08 17.67
CA PRO A 95 5.71 -0.35 17.68
C PRO A 95 4.45 -1.24 17.63
N THR A 96 3.28 -0.75 18.04
CA THR A 96 2.03 -1.53 18.08
C THR A 96 1.08 -1.23 16.91
N VAL A 97 1.30 -0.12 16.20
CA VAL A 97 0.44 0.33 15.10
C VAL A 97 0.59 -0.55 13.87
N LYS A 98 -0.54 -1.05 13.38
CA LYS A 98 -0.68 -1.78 12.11
C LYS A 98 -1.29 -0.93 11.00
N ILE A 99 -2.16 0.01 11.34
CA ILE A 99 -2.86 0.89 10.40
C ILE A 99 -2.53 2.33 10.75
N LEU A 100 -1.79 3.01 9.86
CA LEU A 100 -1.46 4.41 10.00
C LEU A 100 -2.15 5.23 8.90
N ASP A 101 -2.93 6.22 9.31
CA ASP A 101 -3.50 7.23 8.42
C ASP A 101 -2.90 8.60 8.77
N ILE A 102 -2.14 9.15 7.83
CA ILE A 102 -1.53 10.49 7.90
C ILE A 102 -1.98 11.33 6.70
N SER A 103 -3.14 11.02 6.11
CA SER A 103 -3.63 11.73 4.93
C SER A 103 -3.94 13.20 5.21
N HIS A 104 -3.92 14.03 4.18
CA HIS A 104 -4.22 15.47 4.28
C HIS A 104 -3.34 16.22 5.29
N ASN A 105 -2.03 16.04 5.14
CA ASN A 105 -1.01 16.67 5.95
C ASN A 105 0.06 17.31 5.04
N GLU A 106 1.18 17.73 5.63
CA GLU A 106 2.27 18.44 4.97
C GLU A 106 3.58 17.63 5.09
N PHE A 107 3.49 16.29 5.15
CA PHE A 107 4.67 15.45 5.24
C PHE A 107 5.44 15.45 3.92
N GLU A 108 6.70 15.86 3.97
CA GLU A 108 7.65 15.66 2.86
C GLU A 108 8.41 14.34 3.01
N LYS A 109 8.85 14.01 4.23
CA LYS A 109 9.68 12.84 4.53
C LYS A 109 8.92 11.79 5.32
N LEU A 110 9.25 10.53 5.09
CA LEU A 110 8.62 9.38 5.73
C LEU A 110 9.63 8.48 6.47
N ASP A 111 10.79 9.02 6.83
CA ASP A 111 11.87 8.27 7.50
C ASP A 111 11.42 7.69 8.85
N PHE A 112 10.47 8.36 9.51
CA PHE A 112 9.88 7.94 10.78
C PHE A 112 9.07 6.64 10.71
N LEU A 113 8.79 6.13 9.49
CA LEU A 113 8.12 4.85 9.32
C LEU A 113 9.02 3.67 9.74
N GLU A 114 10.33 3.87 9.92
CA GLU A 114 11.24 2.83 10.42
C GLU A 114 10.84 2.32 11.82
N GLN A 115 10.20 3.17 12.62
CA GLN A 115 9.73 2.82 13.96
C GLN A 115 8.41 2.03 13.94
N PHE A 116 7.68 2.01 12.82
CA PHE A 116 6.39 1.31 12.68
C PHE A 116 6.59 -0.14 12.22
N GLN A 117 7.13 -0.98 13.11
CA GLN A 117 7.57 -2.35 12.78
C GLN A 117 6.43 -3.32 12.43
N GLU A 118 5.23 -3.07 12.95
CA GLU A 118 4.03 -3.89 12.73
C GLU A 118 3.12 -3.36 11.60
N LEU A 119 3.55 -2.32 10.87
CA LEU A 119 2.72 -1.63 9.89
C LEU A 119 2.32 -2.54 8.72
N THR A 120 1.01 -2.67 8.53
CA THR A 120 0.41 -3.42 7.41
C THR A 120 -0.32 -2.51 6.43
N THR A 121 -0.82 -1.37 6.91
CA THR A 121 -1.64 -0.42 6.13
C THR A 121 -1.13 0.99 6.35
N LEU A 122 -0.76 1.67 5.27
CA LEU A 122 -0.38 3.07 5.27
C LEU A 122 -1.26 3.86 4.31
N ILE A 123 -1.92 4.88 4.84
CA ILE A 123 -2.68 5.87 4.08
C ILE A 123 -1.97 7.22 4.26
N CYS A 124 -1.44 7.77 3.17
CA CYS A 124 -0.67 9.01 3.18
C CYS A 124 -1.06 9.95 2.04
N ASP A 125 -2.32 9.85 1.61
CA ASP A 125 -2.90 10.68 0.56
C ASP A 125 -2.77 12.18 0.87
N HIS A 126 -2.66 13.02 -0.17
CA HIS A 126 -2.61 14.48 -0.03
C HIS A 126 -1.50 14.96 0.94
N ASN A 127 -0.26 14.58 0.66
CA ASN A 127 0.95 15.08 1.33
C ASN A 127 1.94 15.65 0.30
N ASP A 128 3.01 16.29 0.77
CA ASP A 128 4.05 16.92 -0.07
C ASP A 128 5.22 15.97 -0.40
N ILE A 129 4.96 14.66 -0.38
CA ILE A 129 5.94 13.61 -0.67
C ILE A 129 6.37 13.67 -2.14
N THR A 130 7.67 13.81 -2.39
CA THR A 130 8.26 13.88 -3.73
C THR A 130 8.98 12.59 -4.14
N SER A 131 9.30 12.44 -5.42
CA SER A 131 10.03 11.26 -5.95
C SER A 131 11.42 11.03 -5.37
N ASN A 132 11.99 11.99 -4.64
CA ASN A 132 13.30 11.85 -4.00
C ASN A 132 13.21 11.11 -2.66
N GLN A 133 12.00 10.98 -2.11
CA GLN A 133 11.76 10.41 -0.79
C GLN A 133 11.47 8.92 -0.93
N ASN A 134 12.10 8.13 -0.07
CA ASN A 134 11.96 6.68 -0.06
C ASN A 134 11.20 6.25 1.18
N LEU A 135 10.45 5.16 1.06
CA LEU A 135 9.98 4.44 2.24
C LEU A 135 11.15 3.62 2.80
N PRO A 136 11.28 3.53 4.14
CA PRO A 136 12.16 2.55 4.76
C PRO A 136 11.70 1.14 4.41
N PHE A 137 12.50 0.13 4.78
CA PHE A 137 12.12 -1.26 4.56
C PHE A 137 10.93 -1.65 5.45
N LEU A 138 9.77 -1.85 4.83
CA LEU A 138 8.50 -2.15 5.50
C LEU A 138 8.01 -3.54 5.03
N PRO A 139 8.56 -4.63 5.60
CA PRO A 139 8.30 -5.98 5.10
C PRO A 139 6.87 -6.45 5.34
N LYS A 140 6.15 -5.88 6.30
CA LYS A 140 4.76 -6.27 6.62
C LYS A 140 3.71 -5.44 5.87
N LEU A 141 4.12 -4.39 5.15
CA LEU A 141 3.18 -3.51 4.48
C LEU A 141 2.47 -4.23 3.33
N GLU A 142 1.14 -4.28 3.42
CA GLU A 142 0.27 -4.90 2.44
C GLU A 142 -0.55 -3.86 1.67
N LEU A 143 -0.92 -2.74 2.29
CA LEU A 143 -1.69 -1.66 1.67
C LEU A 143 -0.93 -0.34 1.76
N LEU A 144 -0.78 0.31 0.60
CA LEU A 144 -0.24 1.67 0.48
C LEU A 144 -1.16 2.52 -0.39
N TRP A 145 -1.73 3.56 0.22
CA TRP A 145 -2.36 4.66 -0.51
C TRP A 145 -1.48 5.90 -0.39
N MET A 146 -1.03 6.39 -1.54
CA MET A 146 -0.20 7.59 -1.68
C MET A 146 -0.72 8.40 -2.86
N ASN A 147 -2.01 8.73 -2.80
CA ASN A 147 -2.71 9.51 -3.81
C ASN A 147 -2.40 11.00 -3.65
N ASN A 148 -2.49 11.75 -4.76
CA ASN A 148 -2.41 13.22 -4.76
C ASN A 148 -1.15 13.80 -4.06
N CYS A 149 -0.05 13.04 -4.06
CA CYS A 149 1.26 13.50 -3.60
C CYS A 149 2.01 14.20 -4.76
N LYS A 150 3.32 14.43 -4.59
CA LYS A 150 4.17 15.15 -5.55
C LYS A 150 5.16 14.23 -6.28
N ILE A 151 4.75 12.98 -6.54
CA ILE A 151 5.60 12.00 -7.23
C ILE A 151 5.63 12.32 -8.74
N LEU A 152 6.75 12.85 -9.24
CA LEU A 152 7.00 13.21 -10.64
C LEU A 152 7.69 12.06 -11.42
N ASP A 153 8.82 11.56 -10.91
CA ASP A 153 9.58 10.42 -11.45
C ASP A 153 9.06 9.10 -10.87
N LEU A 154 7.86 8.72 -11.31
CA LEU A 154 7.12 7.58 -10.79
C LEU A 154 7.84 6.25 -11.03
N TYR A 155 8.30 5.99 -12.27
CA TYR A 155 8.89 4.70 -12.63
C TYR A 155 10.11 4.36 -11.77
N ARG A 156 10.99 5.33 -11.56
CA ARG A 156 12.17 5.14 -10.71
C ARG A 156 11.79 5.01 -9.24
N TRP A 157 10.82 5.80 -8.78
CA TRP A 157 10.35 5.74 -7.40
C TRP A 157 9.72 4.38 -7.06
N VAL A 158 8.83 3.89 -7.93
CA VAL A 158 8.17 2.59 -7.79
C VAL A 158 9.16 1.42 -7.81
N TYR A 159 10.24 1.51 -8.60
CA TYR A 159 11.30 0.51 -8.56
C TYR A 159 11.93 0.39 -7.16
N ARG A 160 12.19 1.51 -6.48
CA ARG A 160 12.71 1.49 -5.11
C ARG A 160 11.64 1.01 -4.11
N LEU A 161 10.39 1.44 -4.29
CA LEU A 161 9.26 0.96 -3.51
C LEU A 161 9.15 -0.58 -3.54
N SER A 162 9.38 -1.21 -4.69
CA SER A 162 9.32 -2.68 -4.82
C SER A 162 10.32 -3.40 -3.91
N SER A 163 11.46 -2.78 -3.61
CA SER A 163 12.47 -3.31 -2.70
C SER A 163 12.14 -3.02 -1.24
N SER A 164 11.59 -1.83 -0.95
CA SER A 164 11.17 -1.43 0.40
C SER A 164 9.95 -2.21 0.91
N CYS A 165 8.98 -2.52 0.03
CA CYS A 165 7.69 -3.10 0.39
C CYS A 165 7.39 -4.38 -0.43
N PRO A 166 8.11 -5.49 -0.18
CA PRO A 166 8.03 -6.70 -1.01
C PRO A 166 6.71 -7.48 -0.90
N ASN A 167 5.89 -7.20 0.11
CA ASN A 167 4.63 -7.90 0.38
C ASN A 167 3.37 -7.11 0.00
N LEU A 168 3.53 -6.03 -0.77
CA LEU A 168 2.43 -5.16 -1.15
C LEU A 168 1.36 -5.90 -1.98
N LYS A 169 0.11 -5.76 -1.54
CA LYS A 169 -1.10 -6.34 -2.15
C LYS A 169 -2.03 -5.27 -2.71
N TYR A 170 -2.08 -4.09 -2.10
CA TYR A 170 -2.95 -2.99 -2.49
C TYR A 170 -2.12 -1.73 -2.64
N LEU A 171 -2.13 -1.14 -3.84
CA LEU A 171 -1.35 0.07 -4.14
C LEU A 171 -2.25 1.06 -4.86
N SER A 172 -2.28 2.31 -4.39
CA SER A 172 -2.93 3.42 -5.08
C SER A 172 -1.98 4.62 -5.17
N LEU A 173 -1.75 5.11 -6.38
CA LEU A 173 -0.86 6.24 -6.69
C LEU A 173 -1.58 7.32 -7.52
N MET A 174 -2.91 7.30 -7.53
CA MET A 174 -3.73 8.19 -8.35
C MET A 174 -3.47 9.67 -8.04
N GLY A 175 -3.64 10.53 -9.05
CA GLY A 175 -3.50 11.98 -8.88
C GLY A 175 -2.07 12.50 -8.68
N ASN A 176 -1.06 11.62 -8.68
CA ASN A 176 0.34 12.05 -8.71
C ASN A 176 0.71 12.64 -10.09
N PRO A 177 1.54 13.70 -10.13
CA PRO A 177 1.88 14.40 -11.38
C PRO A 177 2.69 13.55 -12.38
N GLY A 178 3.38 12.50 -11.92
CA GLY A 178 4.02 11.48 -12.76
C GLY A 178 3.04 10.58 -13.52
N LEU A 179 1.74 10.71 -13.27
CA LEU A 179 0.66 10.01 -13.96
C LEU A 179 -0.31 11.00 -14.63
N PRO A 180 0.15 11.74 -15.67
CA PRO A 180 -0.63 12.82 -16.28
C PRO A 180 -1.93 12.33 -16.93
N PHE A 181 -2.07 11.02 -17.20
CA PHE A 181 -3.28 10.49 -17.80
C PHE A 181 -4.49 10.45 -16.85
N TYR A 182 -4.31 10.48 -15.53
CA TYR A 182 -5.43 10.61 -14.58
C TYR A 182 -5.97 12.04 -14.48
N THR A 183 -5.18 13.05 -14.85
CA THR A 183 -5.57 14.46 -14.77
C THR A 183 -5.92 15.08 -16.12
N ASN A 184 -5.33 14.59 -17.21
CA ASN A 184 -5.46 15.16 -18.55
C ASN A 184 -6.18 14.26 -19.56
N GLY A 185 -6.90 13.22 -19.12
CA GLY A 185 -7.61 12.30 -20.02
C GLY A 185 -6.66 11.54 -20.96
N GLY A 186 -5.55 11.03 -20.42
CA GLY A 186 -4.52 10.39 -21.22
C GLY A 186 -4.97 9.07 -21.85
N SER A 187 -4.13 8.50 -22.71
CA SER A 187 -4.54 7.38 -23.54
C SER A 187 -4.69 6.08 -22.73
N ASN A 188 -5.67 5.25 -23.11
CA ASN A 188 -5.82 3.89 -22.57
C ASN A 188 -4.52 3.06 -22.69
N ALA A 189 -3.70 3.34 -23.71
CA ALA A 189 -2.42 2.67 -23.93
C ALA A 189 -1.37 3.02 -22.88
N GLU A 190 -1.30 4.28 -22.44
CA GLU A 190 -0.37 4.73 -21.39
C GLU A 190 -0.74 4.15 -20.03
N GLN A 191 -2.04 4.20 -19.69
CA GLN A 191 -2.55 3.56 -18.48
C GLN A 191 -2.21 2.07 -18.47
N MET A 192 -2.43 1.37 -19.60
CA MET A 192 -2.08 -0.04 -19.73
C MET A 192 -0.58 -0.29 -19.54
N ARG A 193 0.30 0.51 -20.17
CA ARG A 193 1.76 0.37 -20.00
C ARG A 193 2.20 0.55 -18.56
N TYR A 194 1.68 1.57 -17.88
CA TYR A 194 1.91 1.82 -16.47
C TYR A 194 1.47 0.63 -15.61
N ARG A 195 0.23 0.15 -15.78
CA ARG A 195 -0.30 -1.00 -15.03
C ARG A 195 0.57 -2.23 -15.23
N LEU A 196 0.89 -2.59 -16.47
CA LEU A 196 1.72 -3.76 -16.75
C LEU A 196 3.13 -3.64 -16.17
N PHE A 197 3.71 -2.43 -16.16
CA PHE A 197 5.01 -2.17 -15.53
C PHE A 197 4.97 -2.38 -14.02
N LEU A 198 3.97 -1.84 -13.31
CA LEU A 198 3.84 -2.05 -11.86
C LEU A 198 3.66 -3.54 -11.53
N LEU A 199 2.86 -4.25 -12.32
CA LEU A 199 2.66 -5.69 -12.12
C LEU A 199 3.92 -6.54 -12.33
N SER A 200 4.92 -6.04 -13.05
CA SER A 200 6.19 -6.76 -13.19
C SER A 200 7.07 -6.60 -11.94
N LEU A 201 6.87 -5.52 -11.18
CA LEU A 201 7.61 -5.22 -9.96
C LEU A 201 6.94 -5.79 -8.70
N PHE A 202 5.60 -5.83 -8.64
CA PHE A 202 4.85 -6.31 -7.48
C PHE A 202 4.11 -7.62 -7.80
N PRO A 203 4.75 -8.79 -7.64
CA PRO A 203 4.16 -10.07 -8.00
C PRO A 203 2.95 -10.46 -7.13
N LYS A 204 2.81 -9.88 -5.93
CA LYS A 204 1.74 -10.16 -4.96
C LYS A 204 0.56 -9.18 -5.06
N LEU A 205 0.61 -8.19 -5.97
CA LEU A 205 -0.36 -7.10 -6.03
C LEU A 205 -1.76 -7.56 -6.46
N VAL A 206 -2.76 -7.45 -5.58
CA VAL A 206 -4.15 -7.84 -5.83
C VAL A 206 -4.95 -6.68 -6.42
N HIS A 207 -4.69 -5.45 -5.99
CA HIS A 207 -5.39 -4.26 -6.45
C HIS A 207 -4.40 -3.16 -6.81
N LEU A 208 -4.63 -2.51 -7.94
CA LEU A 208 -3.84 -1.36 -8.38
C LEU A 208 -4.79 -0.21 -8.74
N ASP A 209 -4.62 0.90 -8.04
CA ASP A 209 -5.44 2.10 -8.13
C ASP A 209 -6.92 1.75 -7.92
N ASP A 210 -7.77 2.03 -8.90
CA ASP A 210 -9.22 1.83 -8.87
C ASP A 210 -9.67 0.44 -9.33
N LYS A 211 -8.74 -0.46 -9.72
CA LYS A 211 -9.07 -1.72 -10.41
C LYS A 211 -8.33 -2.94 -9.84
N PRO A 212 -9.04 -4.07 -9.70
CA PRO A 212 -8.40 -5.34 -9.35
C PRO A 212 -7.44 -5.79 -10.46
N VAL A 213 -6.40 -6.50 -10.06
CA VAL A 213 -5.42 -7.07 -10.98
C VAL A 213 -5.96 -8.39 -11.52
N THR A 214 -6.05 -8.50 -12.84
CA THR A 214 -6.48 -9.73 -13.51
C THR A 214 -5.31 -10.65 -13.85
N GLU A 215 -5.57 -11.96 -13.93
CA GLU A 215 -4.53 -12.92 -14.32
C GLU A 215 -4.04 -12.69 -15.77
N ASP A 216 -4.89 -12.15 -16.65
CA ASP A 216 -4.51 -11.80 -18.02
C ASP A 216 -3.56 -10.62 -18.08
N GLU A 217 -3.79 -9.56 -17.28
CA GLU A 217 -2.81 -8.48 -17.13
C GLU A 217 -1.48 -9.02 -16.60
N ARG A 218 -1.53 -9.94 -15.63
CA ARG A 218 -0.32 -10.53 -15.07
C ARG A 218 0.45 -11.39 -16.08
N LYS A 219 -0.26 -12.19 -16.89
CA LYS A 219 0.34 -12.93 -18.03
C LYS A 219 0.95 -11.97 -19.05
N LYS A 220 0.27 -10.88 -19.40
CA LYS A 220 0.77 -9.86 -20.34
C LYS A 220 2.02 -9.17 -19.79
N SER A 221 2.00 -8.75 -18.53
CA SER A 221 3.13 -8.13 -17.85
C SER A 221 4.35 -9.05 -17.84
N ARG A 222 4.18 -10.32 -17.44
CA ARG A 222 5.26 -11.31 -17.48
C ARG A 222 5.83 -11.48 -18.89
N LYS A 223 4.98 -11.62 -19.91
CA LYS A 223 5.43 -11.76 -21.30
C LYS A 223 6.23 -10.55 -21.79
N LEU A 224 5.84 -9.35 -21.38
CA LEU A 224 6.48 -8.10 -21.80
C LEU A 224 7.80 -7.87 -21.06
N TYR A 225 7.84 -8.06 -19.74
CA TYR A 225 8.98 -7.64 -18.90
C TYR A 225 9.87 -8.79 -18.39
N GLN A 226 9.47 -10.08 -18.46
CA GLN A 226 10.40 -11.18 -18.12
C GLN A 226 11.43 -11.44 -19.22
N LYS A 227 11.11 -11.12 -20.48
CA LYS A 227 12.03 -11.31 -21.61
C LYS A 227 13.27 -10.42 -21.44
N ASP A 228 13.09 -9.17 -21.05
CA ASP A 228 14.21 -8.23 -20.86
C ASP A 228 15.17 -8.69 -19.76
N VAL A 229 14.66 -9.30 -18.69
CA VAL A 229 15.49 -9.85 -17.60
C VAL A 229 16.22 -11.12 -18.05
N LEU A 230 15.54 -12.05 -18.73
CA LEU A 230 16.17 -13.27 -19.26
C LEU A 230 17.19 -12.96 -20.35
N GLU A 231 16.92 -11.99 -21.22
CA GLU A 231 17.83 -11.54 -22.27
C GLU A 231 19.03 -10.81 -21.67
N LEU A 232 18.84 -9.98 -20.64
CA LEU A 232 19.93 -9.33 -19.91
C LEU A 232 20.81 -10.34 -19.15
N ILE A 233 20.20 -11.34 -18.50
CA ILE A 233 20.92 -12.43 -17.84
C ILE A 233 21.66 -13.29 -18.86
N ALA A 234 21.02 -13.66 -19.98
CA ALA A 234 21.67 -14.41 -21.05
C ALA A 234 22.84 -13.63 -21.65
N THR A 235 22.69 -12.33 -21.85
CA THR A 235 23.74 -11.44 -22.37
C THR A 235 24.88 -11.29 -21.37
N LYS A 236 24.59 -11.06 -20.08
CA LYS A 236 25.62 -11.02 -19.04
C LYS A 236 26.32 -12.36 -18.86
N ALA A 237 25.58 -13.47 -18.82
CA ALA A 237 26.13 -14.81 -18.73
C ALA A 237 27.06 -15.11 -19.92
N GLN A 238 26.64 -14.78 -21.16
CA GLN A 238 27.48 -14.91 -22.36
C GLN A 238 28.73 -14.02 -22.33
N GLN A 239 28.67 -12.84 -21.70
CA GLN A 239 29.80 -11.94 -21.52
C GLN A 239 30.78 -12.40 -20.43
N THR A 240 30.30 -13.11 -19.41
CA THR A 240 31.13 -13.62 -18.30
C THR A 240 31.63 -15.05 -18.50
N MET A 241 31.19 -15.75 -19.56
CA MET A 241 31.63 -17.12 -19.83
C MET A 241 33.09 -17.14 -20.33
N PRO A 242 33.96 -18.00 -19.75
CA PRO A 242 35.28 -18.26 -20.31
C PRO A 242 35.18 -18.71 -21.78
N ASP A 243 36.13 -18.28 -22.62
CA ASP A 243 36.09 -18.46 -24.08
C ASP A 243 35.80 -19.89 -24.54
N TYR A 244 36.31 -20.88 -23.80
CA TYR A 244 36.10 -22.29 -24.11
C TYR A 244 34.63 -22.72 -23.94
N MET A 245 33.94 -22.24 -22.89
CA MET A 245 32.52 -22.50 -22.66
C MET A 245 31.65 -21.81 -23.69
N ARG A 246 32.03 -20.59 -24.10
CA ARG A 246 31.33 -19.84 -25.15
C ARG A 246 31.41 -20.56 -26.51
N ARG A 247 32.59 -21.05 -26.89
CA ARG A 247 32.79 -21.85 -28.11
C ARG A 247 32.05 -23.19 -28.07
N MET A 248 32.02 -23.83 -26.90
CA MET A 248 31.28 -25.08 -26.71
C MET A 248 29.76 -24.87 -26.84
N SER A 249 29.23 -23.82 -26.21
CA SER A 249 27.83 -23.40 -26.34
C SER A 249 27.44 -23.14 -27.80
N GLN A 250 28.25 -22.39 -28.54
CA GLN A 250 27.97 -22.10 -29.96
C GLN A 250 27.97 -23.37 -30.82
N ARG A 251 28.91 -24.30 -30.58
CA ARG A 251 28.96 -25.59 -31.29
C ARG A 251 27.76 -26.48 -30.96
N MET A 252 27.33 -26.51 -29.70
CA MET A 252 26.11 -27.23 -29.30
C MET A 252 24.87 -26.64 -29.95
N SER A 253 24.71 -25.32 -29.97
CA SER A 253 23.59 -24.65 -30.64
C SER A 253 23.57 -24.92 -32.15
N GLN A 254 24.74 -24.90 -32.81
CA GLN A 254 24.85 -25.24 -34.24
C GLN A 254 24.50 -26.71 -34.51
N GLN A 255 24.99 -27.65 -33.71
CA GLN A 255 24.64 -29.07 -33.87
C GLN A 255 23.16 -29.34 -33.58
N MET A 256 22.57 -28.66 -32.61
CA MET A 256 21.15 -28.79 -32.29
C MET A 256 20.28 -28.24 -33.43
N ALA A 257 20.68 -27.12 -34.03
CA ALA A 257 20.01 -26.57 -35.22
C ALA A 257 20.11 -27.50 -36.44
N VAL A 258 21.27 -28.12 -36.66
CA VAL A 258 21.45 -29.12 -37.73
C VAL A 258 20.59 -30.36 -37.47
N MET A 259 20.56 -30.89 -36.23
CA MET A 259 19.70 -32.03 -35.89
C MET A 259 18.22 -31.72 -36.10
N LEU A 260 17.74 -30.54 -35.68
CA LEU A 260 16.36 -30.12 -35.88
C LEU A 260 16.01 -29.96 -37.38
N SER A 261 16.97 -29.51 -38.21
CA SER A 261 16.78 -29.43 -39.67
C SER A 261 16.72 -30.80 -40.35
N CYS A 262 17.48 -31.79 -39.85
CA CYS A 262 17.47 -33.14 -40.40
C CYS A 262 16.20 -33.92 -40.05
N VAL A 263 15.56 -33.62 -38.91
CA VAL A 263 14.27 -34.22 -38.52
C VAL A 263 13.10 -33.68 -39.37
N GLY A 264 13.26 -32.51 -39.99
CA GLY A 264 12.25 -31.91 -40.88
C GLY A 264 12.29 -32.41 -42.33
N THR A 265 13.32 -33.14 -42.74
CA THR A 265 13.53 -33.55 -44.15
C THR A 265 13.22 -35.02 -44.46
N SER A 266 12.75 -35.82 -43.50
CA SER A 266 12.46 -37.25 -43.72
C SER A 266 10.97 -37.57 -43.91
N ASN A 267 10.16 -36.64 -44.42
CA ASN A 267 8.72 -36.87 -44.66
C ASN A 267 8.17 -36.20 -45.94
N SER A 268 8.96 -36.11 -47.01
CA SER A 268 8.45 -35.70 -48.32
C SER A 268 9.27 -36.28 -49.48
N GLU A 269 9.16 -37.59 -49.71
CA GLU A 269 9.29 -38.13 -51.06
C GLU A 269 7.98 -38.85 -51.42
N THR A 270 7.25 -38.15 -52.27
CA THR A 270 5.90 -38.33 -52.79
C THR A 270 5.72 -39.58 -53.65
N GLU A 271 4.63 -40.30 -53.37
CA GLU A 271 3.75 -40.85 -54.39
C GLU A 271 3.50 -39.81 -55.50
N THR A 272 3.90 -40.09 -56.75
CA THR A 272 3.06 -39.97 -57.96
C THR A 272 3.86 -40.32 -59.20
N LYS A 273 3.56 -41.47 -59.83
CA LYS A 273 3.71 -41.67 -61.28
C LYS A 273 2.55 -42.53 -61.82
N ASN A 274 1.59 -41.81 -62.40
CA ASN A 274 0.91 -42.03 -63.68
C ASN A 274 0.06 -43.28 -63.95
N PHE A 275 -1.22 -43.00 -64.19
CA PHE A 275 -2.13 -43.69 -65.13
C PHE A 275 -1.69 -43.50 -66.61
N ILE A 276 -2.30 -44.29 -67.52
CA ILE A 276 -2.15 -44.42 -69.00
C ILE A 276 -1.41 -45.75 -69.35
N VAL A 277 -1.95 -46.79 -69.97
CA VAL A 277 -3.19 -47.12 -70.74
C VAL A 277 -3.81 -48.39 -70.18
#